data_AF-A0A8T5I299-F1
#
_entry.id   AF-A0A8T5I299-F1
#
_cell.length_a   1.000
_cell.length_b   1.000
_cell.length_c   1.000
_cell.angle_alpha   90.00
_cell.angle_beta   90.00
_cell.angle_gamma   90.00
#
_symmetry.space_group_name_H-M   'P 1'
#
loop_
_entity.id
_entity.type
_entity.pdbx_description
1 polymer ?
#
loop_
_entity_poly.entity_id
_entity_poly.type
_entity_poly.pdbx_seq_one_letter_code
_entity_poly.pdbx_strand_id
1 'polypeptide(L)' 'LSEMFVEDDSGQIWVKGWRNQAKLIDKCELGEIISITGLNTKLNNFGEGRIELFLTAHSKIIKKN' A
#
# COMPACT_ATOMS: atom_id res chain seq x y z
N LEU A 1 11.61 3.09 -5.33
CA LEU A 1 10.15 3.23 -5.13
C LEU A 1 9.61 1.83 -5.29
N SER A 2 8.77 1.38 -4.38
CA SER A 2 8.04 0.12 -4.54
C SER A 2 6.56 0.38 -4.37
N GLU A 3 5.76 -0.41 -5.06
CA GLU A 3 4.31 -0.34 -5.01
C GLU A 3 3.72 -1.74 -5.04
N MET A 4 2.55 -1.87 -4.44
CA MET A 4 1.84 -3.13 -4.32
C MET A 4 0.36 -2.86 -4.59
N PHE A 5 -0.24 -3.77 -5.36
CA PHE A 5 -1.65 -3.76 -5.64
C PHE A 5 -2.34 -4.71 -4.66
N VAL A 6 -3.27 -4.17 -3.88
CA VAL A 6 -4.01 -4.93 -2.86
C VAL A 6 -5.50 -4.88 -3.15
N GLU A 7 -6.19 -5.93 -2.75
CA GLU A 7 -7.63 -6.09 -2.91
C GLU A 7 -8.24 -6.57 -1.59
N ASP A 8 -9.44 -6.09 -1.31
CA ASP A 8 -10.36 -6.68 -0.34
C ASP A 8 -11.80 -6.68 -0.92
N ASP A 9 -12.79 -7.06 -0.10
CA ASP A 9 -14.20 -7.12 -0.50
C ASP A 9 -14.77 -5.78 -0.97
N SER A 10 -14.11 -4.64 -0.67
CA SER A 10 -14.54 -3.30 -1.07
C SER A 10 -13.96 -2.85 -2.41
N GLY A 11 -12.85 -3.45 -2.84
CA GLY A 11 -12.22 -3.18 -4.12
C GLY A 11 -10.70 -3.23 -4.08
N GLN A 12 -10.09 -2.62 -5.08
CA GLN A 12 -8.65 -2.68 -5.32
C GLN A 12 -8.01 -1.30 -5.16
N ILE A 13 -6.81 -1.26 -4.58
CA ILE A 13 -6.06 -0.01 -4.40
C ILE A 13 -4.55 -0.21 -4.46
N TRP A 14 -3.84 0.85 -4.86
CA TRP A 14 -2.38 0.89 -4.86
C TRP A 14 -1.85 1.40 -3.53
N VAL A 15 -0.88 0.68 -2.98
CA VAL A 15 -0.07 1.09 -1.82
C VAL A 15 1.35 1.36 -2.28
N LYS A 16 1.86 2.57 -2.03
CA LYS A 16 3.16 3.04 -2.49
C LYS A 16 4.10 3.33 -1.32
N GLY A 17 5.36 2.94 -1.46
CA GLY A 17 6.41 3.10 -0.46
C GLY A 17 7.64 3.81 -1.02
N TRP A 18 8.06 4.90 -0.36
CA TRP A 18 9.24 5.68 -0.77
C TRP A 18 10.44 5.37 0.13
N ARG A 19 11.64 5.34 -0.46
CA ARG A 19 12.92 5.12 0.24
C ARG A 19 12.85 3.91 1.18
N ASN A 20 12.91 4.12 2.49
CA ASN A 20 12.89 3.04 3.48
C ASN A 20 11.56 2.26 3.48
N GLN A 21 10.44 2.88 3.08
CA GLN A 21 9.15 2.19 3.04
C GLN A 21 8.97 1.31 1.81
N ALA A 22 9.76 1.54 0.77
CA ALA A 22 9.86 0.59 -0.35
C ALA A 22 10.29 -0.80 0.17
N LYS A 23 11.27 -0.84 1.08
CA LYS A 23 11.77 -2.07 1.70
C LYS A 23 10.75 -2.82 2.55
N LEU A 24 9.66 -2.17 2.98
CA LEU A 24 8.56 -2.85 3.67
C LEU A 24 7.67 -3.59 2.68
N ILE A 25 7.41 -2.96 1.53
CA ILE A 25 6.64 -3.56 0.43
C ILE A 25 7.41 -4.74 -0.18
N ASP A 26 8.72 -4.60 -0.40
CA ASP A 26 9.55 -5.63 -1.03
C ASP A 26 9.61 -6.96 -0.24
N LYS A 27 9.12 -6.99 1.02
CA LYS A 27 9.04 -8.19 1.86
C LYS A 27 7.68 -8.91 1.77
N CYS A 28 6.75 -8.33 1.03
CA CYS A 28 5.44 -8.89 0.79
C CYS A 28 5.49 -9.73 -0.48
N GLU A 29 4.78 -10.85 -0.46
CA GLU A 29 4.67 -11.77 -1.59
C GLU A 29 3.24 -11.79 -2.13
N LEU A 30 3.08 -12.14 -3.41
CA LEU A 30 1.75 -12.27 -4.02
C LEU A 30 0.97 -13.40 -3.34
N GLY A 31 -0.30 -13.13 -3.02
CA GLY A 31 -1.19 -14.07 -2.33
C GLY A 31 -1.14 -13.97 -0.80
N GLU A 32 -0.25 -13.15 -0.22
CA GLU A 32 -0.26 -12.92 1.22
C GLU A 32 -1.43 -12.04 1.65
N ILE A 33 -2.12 -12.47 2.70
CA ILE A 33 -3.10 -11.63 3.39
C ILE A 33 -2.33 -10.75 4.37
N ILE A 34 -2.49 -9.43 4.25
CA ILE A 34 -1.74 -8.46 5.04
C ILE A 34 -2.68 -7.42 5.65
N SER A 35 -2.28 -6.88 6.80
CA SER A 35 -2.90 -5.72 7.43
C SER A 35 -1.90 -4.57 7.45
N ILE A 36 -2.30 -3.43 6.88
CA ILE A 36 -1.46 -2.24 6.78
C ILE A 36 -2.09 -1.11 7.61
N THR A 37 -1.28 -0.46 8.44
CA THR A 37 -1.71 0.69 9.26
C THR A 37 -0.78 1.87 9.10
N GLY A 38 -1.25 3.08 9.43
CA GLY A 38 -0.44 4.31 9.38
C GLY A 38 -0.17 4.81 7.96
N LEU A 39 -1.17 4.78 7.08
CA LEU A 39 -1.11 5.21 5.68
C LEU A 39 -1.66 6.62 5.50
N ASN A 40 -1.20 7.34 4.48
CA ASN A 40 -1.85 8.56 4.00
C ASN A 40 -2.60 8.28 2.69
N THR A 41 -3.80 8.83 2.55
CA THR A 41 -4.55 8.85 1.30
C THR A 41 -4.16 10.05 0.47
N LYS A 42 -4.02 9.87 -0.84
CA LYS A 42 -3.87 10.97 -1.79
C LYS A 42 -4.77 10.72 -2.98
N LEU A 43 -5.57 11.73 -3.32
CA LEU A 43 -6.27 11.74 -4.60
C LEU A 43 -5.24 12.06 -5.68
N ASN A 44 -5.05 11.15 -6.64
CA ASN A 44 -4.30 11.48 -7.83
C ASN A 44 -5.22 12.26 -8.78
N ASN A 45 -4.72 13.37 -9.33
CA ASN A 45 -5.51 14.23 -10.22
C ASN A 45 -5.27 13.89 -11.71
N PHE A 46 -4.66 12.73 -12.00
CA PHE A 46 -4.39 12.25 -13.35
C PHE A 46 -5.36 11.10 -13.69
N GLY A 47 -6.20 11.26 -14.72
CA GLY A 47 -7.25 10.31 -15.08
C GLY A 47 -8.50 10.41 -14.21
N GLU A 48 -9.19 9.28 -13.97
CA GLU A 48 -10.49 9.17 -13.27
C GLU A 48 -10.46 9.50 -11.75
N GLY A 49 -9.43 10.17 -11.24
CA GLY A 49 -9.36 10.53 -9.82
C GLY A 49 -9.17 9.31 -8.92
N ARG A 50 -8.10 8.55 -9.12
CA ARG A 50 -7.82 7.35 -8.32
C ARG A 50 -7.26 7.73 -6.96
N ILE A 51 -7.75 7.06 -5.92
CA ILE A 51 -7.17 7.16 -4.58
C ILE A 51 -5.93 6.27 -4.55
N GLU A 52 -4.83 6.82 -4.07
CA GLU A 52 -3.59 6.08 -3.82
C GLU A 52 -3.24 6.17 -2.34
N LEU A 53 -2.68 5.08 -1.81
CA LEU A 53 -2.22 5.00 -0.43
C LEU A 53 -0.70 5.09 -0.38
N PHE A 54 -0.18 5.90 0.55
CA PHE A 54 1.25 6.08 0.74
C PHE A 54 1.66 5.64 2.14
N LEU A 55 2.70 4.82 2.21
CA LEU A 55 3.35 4.49 3.48
C LEU A 55 4.04 5.73 4.06
N THR A 56 3.89 5.91 5.35
CA THR A 56 4.50 6.97 6.17
C THR A 56 5.61 6.38 7.04
N ALA A 57 6.38 7.20 7.75
CA ALA A 57 7.39 6.75 8.71
C ALA A 57 6.85 5.80 9.80
N HIS A 58 5.55 5.86 10.09
CA HIS A 58 4.91 5.08 11.15
C HIS A 58 4.16 3.86 10.63
N SER A 59 4.20 3.59 9.32
CA SER A 59 3.46 2.48 8.75
C SER A 59 3.97 1.13 9.25
N LYS A 60 3.04 0.19 9.39
CA LYS A 60 3.32 -1.21 9.71
C LYS A 60 2.55 -2.10 8.76
N ILE A 61 3.23 -3.11 8.20
CA ILE A 61 2.63 -4.18 7.43
C ILE A 61 2.77 -5.46 8.25
N ILE A 62 1.66 -6.13 8.51
CA ILE A 62 1.59 -7.36 9.32
C ILE A 62 0.94 -8.44 8.47
N LYS A 63 1.63 -9.57 8.27
CA LYS A 63 1.09 -10.75 7.61
C LYS A 63 0.01 -11.40 8.50
N LYS A 64 -1.10 -11.78 7.89
CA LYS A 64 -2.20 -12.53 8.52
C LYS A 64 -2.10 -13.98 8.06
N ASN A 65 -2.34 -14.91 8.98
CA ASN A 65 -2.37 -16.34 8.71
C ASN A 65 -3.65 -16.73 7.97
#